data_AF-A0A8C2XPR2-F1
#
_entry.id   AF-A0A8C2XPR2-F1
#
_cell.length_a   1.000
_cell.length_b   1.000
_cell.length_c   1.000
_cell.angle_alpha   90.00
_cell.angle_beta   90.00
_cell.angle_gamma   90.00
#
_symmetry.space_group_name_H-M   'P 1'
#
loop_
_entity.id
_entity.type
_entity.pdbx_description
1 polymer ?
#
loop_
_entity_poly.entity_id
_entity_poly.type
_entity_poly.pdbx_seq_one_letter_code
_entity_poly.pdbx_strand_id
1 'polypeptide(L)'
;MVRYSLDPENPTKCESHVRVNTRETAQAIKGMHIRKANKYLRDVIVKHQCVPFRRYNGGVGRCAQAKQFGWTQGRWPKKSAEFLLHMLKNAESNAELKGLDVDSLVIEHIQVNKAPKMRRRTYRAHGRINPYMSSPCHIEMILTEKEQIVPKPEEEVAQKKKVGRHHHSCDIITAVTSSQLLPVVTSSPVALTCFCSSGFTEEAEEAEADGPRVNNKYFKL
;
A
#
# COMPACT_ATOMS: atom_id res chain seq x y z
N MET A 1 -1.37 12.30 16.52
CA MET A 1 -0.32 11.61 15.75
C MET A 1 -0.96 10.47 14.98
N VAL A 2 -0.71 10.40 13.68
CA VAL A 2 -1.27 9.39 12.78
C VAL A 2 -0.46 8.08 12.89
N ARG A 3 -1.14 6.93 12.95
CA ARG A 3 -0.53 5.59 13.10
C ARG A 3 -0.98 4.70 11.95
N TYR A 4 -0.01 4.22 11.18
CA TYR A 4 -0.22 3.29 10.07
C TYR A 4 -0.29 1.86 10.59
N SER A 5 -0.92 0.96 9.83
CA SER A 5 -1.02 -0.46 10.21
C SER A 5 0.27 -1.26 9.97
N LEU A 6 1.09 -0.84 9.02
CA LEU A 6 2.41 -1.42 8.74
C LEU A 6 3.49 -0.35 8.81
N ASP A 7 4.64 -0.74 9.35
CA ASP A 7 5.84 0.09 9.43
C ASP A 7 6.91 -0.49 8.49
N PRO A 8 7.31 0.23 7.43
CA PRO A 8 8.38 -0.19 6.53
C PRO A 8 9.74 0.31 7.00
N GLU A 9 10.81 -0.22 6.41
CA GLU A 9 12.19 0.15 6.71
C GLU A 9 12.55 1.57 6.25
N ASN A 10 12.10 1.99 5.06
CA ASN A 10 12.23 3.37 4.56
C ASN A 10 10.88 3.90 3.99
N PRO A 11 10.02 4.51 4.83
CA PRO A 11 8.68 4.91 4.41
C PRO A 11 8.63 6.26 3.68
N THR A 12 7.98 6.28 2.52
CA THR A 12 7.17 7.45 2.12
C THR A 12 5.69 7.16 2.36
N LYS A 13 5.09 7.89 3.30
CA LYS A 13 3.73 7.63 3.79
C LYS A 13 2.76 8.69 3.27
N CYS A 14 1.57 8.25 2.88
CA CYS A 14 0.46 9.15 2.54
C CYS A 14 -0.85 8.61 3.08
N GLU A 15 -1.64 9.48 3.70
CA GLU A 15 -2.98 9.19 4.18
C GLU A 15 -3.98 10.22 3.68
N SER A 16 -5.18 9.75 3.33
CA SER A 16 -6.30 10.65 3.04
C SER A 16 -7.65 10.05 3.42
N HIS A 17 -8.62 10.96 3.60
CA HIS A 17 -10.01 10.62 3.87
C HIS A 17 -10.87 10.91 2.64
N VAL A 18 -11.60 9.91 2.15
CA VAL A 18 -12.30 9.98 0.85
C VAL A 18 -13.73 9.46 0.92
N ARG A 19 -14.65 9.97 0.12
CA ARG A 19 -16.07 9.55 0.06
C ARG A 19 -16.36 8.55 -1.06
N VAL A 20 -15.51 7.54 -1.26
CA VAL A 20 -15.60 6.60 -2.40
C VAL A 20 -15.34 5.15 -2.01
N ASN A 21 -15.81 4.21 -2.84
CA ASN A 21 -15.49 2.79 -2.68
C ASN A 21 -14.25 2.45 -3.52
N THR A 22 -13.09 2.36 -2.88
CA THR A 22 -11.76 2.27 -3.54
C THR A 22 -11.07 0.92 -3.41
N ARG A 23 -11.59 0.00 -2.58
CA ARG A 23 -10.88 -1.23 -2.19
C ARG A 23 -10.40 -2.08 -3.37
N GLU A 24 -11.26 -2.34 -4.36
CA GLU A 24 -10.88 -3.19 -5.50
C GLU A 24 -9.81 -2.50 -6.38
N THR A 25 -9.94 -1.19 -6.61
CA THR A 25 -8.94 -0.41 -7.36
C THR A 25 -7.59 -0.35 -6.62
N ALA A 26 -7.62 -0.15 -5.30
CA ALA A 26 -6.43 -0.14 -4.46
C ALA A 26 -5.72 -1.51 -4.48
N GLN A 27 -6.48 -2.61 -4.40
CA GLN A 27 -5.90 -3.95 -4.48
C GLN A 27 -5.31 -4.26 -5.87
N ALA A 28 -5.85 -3.67 -6.94
CA ALA A 28 -5.32 -3.86 -8.29
C ALA A 28 -3.94 -3.22 -8.47
N ILE A 29 -3.65 -2.10 -7.80
CA ILE A 29 -2.36 -1.40 -7.90
C ILE A 29 -1.32 -1.85 -6.87
N LYS A 30 -1.70 -2.70 -5.91
CA LYS A 30 -0.78 -3.21 -4.88
C LYS A 30 0.37 -3.98 -5.54
N GLY A 31 1.60 -3.62 -5.19
CA GLY A 31 2.83 -4.24 -5.70
C GLY A 31 3.30 -3.73 -7.06
N MET A 32 2.65 -2.72 -7.65
CA MET A 32 3.09 -2.13 -8.92
C MET A 32 4.15 -1.04 -8.70
N HIS A 33 5.03 -0.88 -9.70
CA HIS A 33 5.84 0.32 -9.84
C HIS A 33 4.95 1.54 -10.10
N ILE A 34 5.39 2.69 -9.60
CA ILE A 34 4.57 3.91 -9.61
C ILE A 34 4.19 4.36 -11.02
N ARG A 35 5.13 4.34 -11.97
CA ARG A 35 4.89 4.66 -13.39
C ARG A 35 3.83 3.75 -14.02
N LYS A 36 3.89 2.45 -13.72
CA LYS A 36 2.92 1.46 -14.21
C LYS A 36 1.55 1.68 -13.58
N ALA A 37 1.49 1.98 -12.28
CA ALA A 37 0.25 2.28 -11.58
C ALA A 37 -0.42 3.55 -12.14
N ASN A 38 0.33 4.62 -12.38
CA ASN A 38 -0.17 5.86 -12.98
C ASN A 38 -0.74 5.62 -14.38
N LYS A 39 -0.03 4.88 -15.23
CA LYS A 39 -0.53 4.51 -16.56
C LYS A 39 -1.82 3.70 -16.46
N TYR A 40 -1.83 2.66 -15.62
CA TYR A 40 -3.00 1.82 -15.40
C TYR A 40 -4.24 2.60 -14.96
N LEU A 41 -4.09 3.50 -13.98
CA LEU A 41 -5.22 4.29 -13.47
C LEU A 41 -5.75 5.29 -14.52
N ARG A 42 -4.88 5.88 -15.35
CA ARG A 42 -5.30 6.70 -16.50
C ARG A 42 -6.06 5.87 -17.53
N ASP A 43 -5.57 4.67 -17.85
CA ASP A 43 -6.24 3.74 -18.77
C ASP A 43 -7.63 3.31 -18.26
N VAL A 44 -7.79 3.17 -16.94
CA VAL A 44 -9.10 2.89 -16.30
C VAL A 44 -10.08 4.04 -16.47
N ILE A 45 -9.62 5.30 -16.40
CA ILE A 45 -10.46 6.49 -16.62
C ILE A 45 -10.96 6.53 -18.08
N VAL A 46 -10.06 6.21 -19.02
CA VAL A 46 -10.37 6.13 -20.46
C VAL A 46 -11.16 4.86 -20.82
N LYS A 47 -11.24 3.90 -19.90
CA LYS A 47 -11.88 2.58 -20.04
C LYS A 47 -11.16 1.58 -20.95
N HIS A 48 -9.87 1.80 -21.18
CA HIS A 48 -9.04 0.89 -21.96
C HIS A 48 -8.68 -0.39 -21.17
N GLN A 49 -8.50 -0.27 -19.85
CA GLN A 49 -8.28 -1.40 -18.94
C GLN A 49 -9.30 -1.38 -17.80
N CYS A 50 -9.75 -2.56 -17.35
CA CYS A 50 -10.75 -2.67 -16.29
C CYS A 50 -10.13 -2.98 -14.94
N VAL A 51 -10.79 -2.57 -13.86
CA VAL A 51 -10.47 -3.02 -12.50
C VAL A 51 -11.22 -4.32 -12.21
N PRO A 52 -10.54 -5.40 -11.79
CA PRO A 52 -11.19 -6.64 -11.40
C PRO A 52 -11.92 -6.47 -10.06
N PHE A 53 -13.18 -6.88 -9.98
CA PHE A 53 -13.96 -6.88 -8.73
C PHE A 53 -13.96 -8.29 -8.14
N ARG A 54 -13.22 -8.48 -7.04
CA ARG A 54 -13.03 -9.80 -6.41
C ARG A 54 -13.97 -10.04 -5.23
N ARG A 55 -14.00 -9.11 -4.25
CA ARG A 55 -14.80 -9.30 -3.02
C ARG A 55 -16.21 -8.75 -3.15
N TYR A 56 -16.33 -7.51 -3.63
CA TYR A 56 -17.62 -6.82 -3.74
C TYR A 56 -18.16 -6.93 -5.17
N ASN A 57 -18.53 -8.14 -5.57
CA ASN A 57 -18.92 -8.47 -6.96
C ASN A 57 -20.42 -8.78 -7.15
N GLY A 58 -21.26 -8.54 -6.13
CA GLY A 58 -22.71 -8.73 -6.22
C GLY A 58 -23.34 -7.81 -7.29
N GLY A 59 -23.98 -8.40 -8.30
CA GLY A 59 -24.60 -7.65 -9.41
C GLY A 59 -23.60 -6.96 -10.36
N VAL A 60 -22.31 -7.35 -10.34
CA VAL A 60 -21.31 -6.81 -11.27
C VAL A 60 -21.35 -7.58 -12.60
N GLY A 61 -21.44 -6.85 -13.70
CA GLY A 61 -21.39 -7.42 -15.05
C GLY A 61 -20.05 -8.07 -15.39
N ARG A 62 -20.07 -8.97 -16.36
CA ARG A 62 -18.85 -9.59 -16.90
C ARG A 62 -18.16 -8.64 -17.88
N CYS A 63 -16.84 -8.66 -17.92
CA CYS A 63 -16.04 -7.83 -18.82
C CYS A 63 -14.96 -8.66 -19.50
N ALA A 64 -14.76 -8.47 -20.81
CA ALA A 64 -13.72 -9.19 -21.55
C ALA A 64 -12.30 -8.82 -21.09
N GLN A 65 -12.08 -7.56 -20.68
CA GLN A 65 -10.79 -7.06 -20.19
C GLN A 65 -10.35 -7.74 -18.89
N ALA A 66 -11.30 -8.27 -18.10
CA ALA A 66 -11.00 -8.93 -16.82
C ALA A 66 -10.20 -10.23 -17.00
N LYS A 67 -10.18 -10.80 -18.22
CA LYS A 67 -9.38 -11.98 -18.58
C LYS A 67 -7.89 -11.79 -18.29
N GLN A 68 -7.35 -10.57 -18.45
CA GLN A 68 -5.96 -10.26 -18.14
C GLN A 68 -5.61 -10.56 -16.67
N PHE A 69 -6.59 -10.42 -15.78
CA PHE A 69 -6.43 -10.66 -14.34
C PHE A 69 -6.86 -12.06 -13.91
N GLY A 70 -7.15 -12.96 -14.87
CA GLY A 70 -7.69 -14.29 -14.60
C GLY A 70 -9.10 -14.25 -13.99
N TRP A 71 -9.88 -13.19 -14.23
CA TRP A 71 -11.20 -13.00 -13.64
C TRP A 71 -12.26 -12.69 -14.69
N THR A 72 -13.54 -12.81 -14.34
CA THR A 72 -14.66 -12.60 -15.28
C THR A 72 -15.35 -11.26 -15.11
N GLN A 73 -15.34 -10.70 -13.90
CA GLN A 73 -16.09 -9.49 -13.53
C GLN A 73 -15.17 -8.28 -13.35
N GLY A 74 -15.51 -7.15 -13.98
CA GLY A 74 -14.72 -5.93 -13.88
C GLY A 74 -15.55 -4.68 -14.18
N ARG A 75 -15.11 -3.53 -13.67
CA ARG A 75 -15.69 -2.20 -13.96
C ARG A 75 -14.60 -1.14 -14.05
N TRP A 76 -15.01 0.07 -14.43
CA TRP A 76 -14.17 1.26 -14.53
C TRP A 76 -14.58 2.32 -13.50
N PRO A 77 -14.12 2.21 -12.24
CA PRO A 77 -14.47 3.16 -11.19
C PRO A 77 -13.68 4.47 -11.35
N LYS A 78 -14.17 5.37 -12.20
CA LYS A 78 -13.54 6.66 -12.52
C LYS A 78 -13.16 7.48 -11.29
N LYS A 79 -14.12 7.72 -10.39
CA LYS A 79 -13.92 8.51 -9.18
C LYS A 79 -12.82 7.92 -8.28
N SER A 80 -12.81 6.59 -8.11
CA SER A 80 -11.79 5.90 -7.31
C SER A 80 -10.41 6.00 -7.93
N ALA A 81 -10.31 5.92 -9.26
CA ALA A 81 -9.04 6.04 -9.98
C ALA A 81 -8.46 7.47 -9.88
N GLU A 82 -9.29 8.50 -10.03
CA GLU A 82 -8.88 9.91 -9.87
C GLU A 82 -8.33 10.19 -8.47
N PHE A 83 -9.00 9.72 -7.42
CA PHE A 83 -8.51 9.89 -6.05
C PHE A 83 -7.18 9.17 -5.80
N LEU A 84 -7.00 7.97 -6.36
CA LEU A 84 -5.73 7.25 -6.23
C LEU A 84 -4.60 7.92 -7.00
N LEU A 85 -4.87 8.50 -8.16
CA LEU A 85 -3.88 9.31 -8.89
C LEU A 85 -3.42 10.53 -8.08
N HIS A 86 -4.36 11.22 -7.42
CA HIS A 86 -4.01 12.35 -6.55
C HIS A 86 -3.14 11.91 -5.37
N MET A 87 -3.44 10.75 -4.79
CA MET A 87 -2.64 10.17 -3.71
C MET A 87 -1.23 9.77 -4.17
N LEU A 88 -1.11 9.16 -5.34
CA LEU A 88 0.19 8.78 -5.90
C LEU A 88 1.04 10.02 -6.22
N LYS A 89 0.45 11.08 -6.77
CA LYS A 89 1.15 12.35 -6.99
C LYS A 89 1.68 12.96 -5.68
N ASN A 90 0.86 12.93 -4.62
CA ASN A 90 1.30 13.39 -3.30
C ASN A 90 2.44 12.51 -2.75
N ALA A 91 2.39 11.20 -2.99
CA ALA A 91 3.42 10.28 -2.58
C ALA A 91 4.74 10.47 -3.35
N GLU A 92 4.66 10.75 -4.66
CA GLU A 92 5.81 11.16 -5.49
C GLU A 92 6.48 12.41 -4.92
N SER A 93 5.71 13.49 -4.70
CA SER A 93 6.26 14.72 -4.13
C SER A 93 6.89 14.52 -2.75
N ASN A 94 6.31 13.67 -1.91
CA ASN A 94 6.91 13.35 -0.61
C ASN A 94 8.19 12.51 -0.71
N ALA A 95 8.32 11.68 -1.74
CA ALA A 95 9.53 10.90 -1.99
C ALA A 95 10.66 11.80 -2.52
N GLU A 96 10.33 12.72 -3.44
CA GLU A 96 11.25 13.75 -3.93
C GLU A 96 11.81 14.60 -2.79
N LEU A 97 10.94 15.04 -1.86
CA LEU A 97 11.35 15.82 -0.69
C LEU A 97 12.29 15.05 0.25
N LYS A 98 12.23 13.72 0.26
CA LYS A 98 13.10 12.85 1.05
C LYS A 98 14.38 12.44 0.31
N GLY A 99 14.53 12.85 -0.95
CA GLY A 99 15.67 12.47 -1.79
C GLY A 99 15.65 11.00 -2.22
N LEU A 100 14.47 10.37 -2.24
CA LEU A 100 14.29 9.01 -2.75
C LEU A 100 14.21 9.03 -4.28
N ASP A 101 14.67 7.95 -4.93
CA ASP A 101 14.57 7.80 -6.37
C ASP A 101 13.13 7.43 -6.77
N VAL A 102 12.46 8.36 -7.46
CA VAL A 102 11.06 8.25 -7.87
C VAL A 102 10.82 7.07 -8.82
N ASP A 103 11.83 6.68 -9.59
CA ASP A 103 11.69 5.69 -10.65
C ASP A 103 11.70 4.25 -10.15
N SER A 104 12.40 3.99 -9.05
CA SER A 104 12.48 2.70 -8.39
C SER A 104 11.39 2.47 -7.32
N LEU A 105 10.51 3.45 -7.09
CA LEU A 105 9.42 3.33 -6.12
C LEU A 105 8.39 2.25 -6.50
N VAL A 106 8.06 1.42 -5.51
CA VAL A 106 7.03 0.40 -5.59
C VAL A 106 5.99 0.60 -4.50
N ILE A 107 4.73 0.37 -4.84
CA ILE A 107 3.62 0.37 -3.88
C ILE A 107 3.65 -0.94 -3.11
N GLU A 108 4.29 -0.96 -1.96
CA GLU A 108 4.34 -2.16 -1.11
C GLU A 108 3.02 -2.38 -0.38
N HIS A 109 2.58 -1.34 0.32
CA HIS A 109 1.38 -1.40 1.13
C HIS A 109 0.35 -0.40 0.66
N ILE A 110 -0.88 -0.90 0.48
CA ILE A 110 -2.05 -0.07 0.27
C ILE A 110 -3.22 -0.70 0.99
N GLN A 111 -3.86 0.09 1.85
CA GLN A 111 -4.98 -0.34 2.66
C GLN A 111 -6.11 0.67 2.57
N VAL A 112 -7.34 0.14 2.54
CA VAL A 112 -8.57 0.93 2.47
C VAL A 112 -9.47 0.50 3.62
N ASN A 113 -9.65 1.39 4.58
CA ASN A 113 -10.47 1.19 5.76
C ASN A 113 -11.81 1.93 5.62
N LYS A 114 -12.83 1.46 6.31
CA LYS A 114 -14.14 2.12 6.34
C LYS A 114 -14.08 3.33 7.26
N ALA A 115 -14.60 4.46 6.80
CA ALA A 115 -14.72 5.68 7.60
C ALA A 115 -16.16 5.82 8.16
N PRO A 116 -16.39 6.70 9.14
CA PRO A 116 -17.72 6.95 9.69
C PRO A 116 -18.76 7.29 8.61
N LYS A 117 -19.90 6.60 8.64
CA LYS A 117 -20.94 6.78 7.62
C LYS A 117 -21.65 8.12 7.78
N MET A 118 -21.83 8.85 6.68
CA MET A 118 -22.63 10.07 6.68
C MET A 118 -24.09 9.74 6.40
N ARG A 119 -25.01 10.14 7.29
CA ARG A 119 -26.42 9.78 7.20
C ARG A 119 -27.26 10.88 6.55
N ARG A 120 -28.12 10.49 5.60
CA ARG A 120 -29.22 11.30 5.04
C ARG A 120 -30.53 10.53 5.19
N ARG A 121 -31.66 11.23 5.01
CA ARG A 121 -33.00 10.64 5.08
C ARG A 121 -33.56 10.43 3.67
N THR A 122 -34.31 9.35 3.48
CA THR A 122 -35.11 9.12 2.28
C THR A 122 -36.53 8.79 2.69
N TYR A 123 -37.48 9.58 2.20
CA TYR A 123 -38.91 9.35 2.40
C TYR A 123 -39.38 8.21 1.50
N ARG A 124 -40.20 7.32 2.05
CA ARG A 124 -40.77 6.17 1.36
C ARG A 124 -42.28 6.15 1.54
N ALA A 125 -42.94 5.26 0.80
CA ALA A 125 -44.39 5.07 0.88
C ALA A 125 -44.86 4.87 2.33
N HIS A 126 -46.11 5.31 2.59
CA HIS A 126 -46.76 5.26 3.90
C HIS A 126 -46.00 5.98 5.02
N GLY A 127 -45.36 7.12 4.72
CA GLY A 127 -44.68 7.94 5.72
C GLY A 127 -43.43 7.32 6.35
N ARG A 128 -42.88 6.23 5.78
CA ARG A 128 -41.67 5.57 6.29
C ARG A 128 -40.43 6.42 6.01
N ILE A 129 -39.50 6.47 6.97
CA ILE A 129 -38.22 7.16 6.84
C ILE A 129 -37.09 6.15 6.88
N ASN A 130 -36.44 5.93 5.73
CA ASN A 130 -35.28 5.04 5.63
C ASN A 130 -33.96 5.84 5.63
N PRO A 131 -32.88 5.23 6.13
CA PRO A 131 -31.55 5.83 6.03
C PRO A 131 -30.99 5.72 4.60
N TYR A 132 -30.43 6.81 4.10
CA TYR A 132 -29.56 6.81 2.93
C TYR A 132 -28.17 7.24 3.36
N MET A 133 -27.26 6.28 3.48
CA MET A 133 -25.94 6.49 4.05
C MET A 133 -24.87 6.50 2.96
N SER A 134 -23.97 7.48 3.02
CA SER A 134 -22.71 7.42 2.28
C SER A 134 -21.69 6.60 3.06
N SER A 135 -20.93 5.76 2.37
CA SER A 135 -19.82 4.98 2.93
C SER A 135 -18.47 5.57 2.50
N PRO A 136 -17.91 6.53 3.25
CA PRO A 136 -16.55 7.00 3.01
C PRO A 136 -15.51 5.96 3.44
N CYS A 137 -14.26 6.18 3.02
CA CYS A 137 -13.10 5.35 3.30
C CYS A 137 -11.90 6.19 3.74
N HIS A 138 -11.00 5.56 4.49
CA HIS A 138 -9.65 6.04 4.74
C HIS A 138 -8.70 5.20 3.89
N ILE A 139 -7.79 5.86 3.17
CA ILE A 139 -6.81 5.17 2.33
C ILE A 139 -5.44 5.54 2.87
N GLU A 140 -4.66 4.52 3.15
CA GLU A 140 -3.26 4.63 3.52
C GLU A 140 -2.43 3.90 2.46
N MET A 141 -1.34 4.53 2.04
CA MET A 141 -0.38 3.90 1.15
C MET A 141 1.04 4.19 1.60
N ILE A 142 1.90 3.22 1.34
CA ILE A 142 3.31 3.27 1.67
C ILE A 142 4.07 2.87 0.41
N LEU A 143 4.98 3.75 0.00
CA LEU A 143 5.93 3.49 -1.05
C LEU A 143 7.28 3.15 -0.43
N THR A 144 7.94 2.16 -1.01
CA THR A 144 9.30 1.76 -0.70
C THR A 144 10.12 1.69 -1.98
N GLU A 145 11.40 2.02 -1.87
CA GLU A 145 12.37 1.78 -2.93
C GLU A 145 12.67 0.29 -2.95
N LYS A 146 12.58 -0.33 -4.13
CA LYS A 146 13.06 -1.71 -4.30
C LYS A 146 14.40 -1.68 -5.00
N GLU A 147 15.43 -2.08 -4.27
CA GLU A 147 16.70 -2.43 -4.86
C GLU A 147 16.52 -3.64 -5.79
N GLN A 148 17.08 -3.58 -6.99
CA GLN A 148 17.14 -4.74 -7.88
C GLN A 148 18.16 -5.72 -7.30
N ILE A 149 17.68 -6.65 -6.47
CA ILE A 149 18.50 -7.74 -5.98
C ILE A 149 18.71 -8.69 -7.16
N VAL A 150 19.86 -8.57 -7.82
CA VAL A 150 20.35 -9.61 -8.73
C VAL A 150 20.53 -10.86 -7.88
N PRO A 151 19.82 -11.97 -8.17
CA PRO A 151 19.96 -13.18 -7.37
C PRO A 151 21.42 -13.62 -7.43
N LYS A 152 22.04 -13.75 -6.25
CA LYS A 152 23.34 -14.44 -6.15
C LYS A 152 23.13 -15.87 -6.68
N PRO A 153 24.03 -16.39 -7.54
CA PRO A 153 23.88 -17.72 -8.08
C PRO A 153 23.77 -18.72 -6.93
N GLU A 154 22.74 -19.57 -6.96
CA GLU A 154 22.59 -20.66 -6.00
C GLU A 154 23.79 -21.60 -6.17
N GLU A 155 24.58 -21.79 -5.11
CA GLU A 155 25.62 -22.81 -5.07
C GLU A 155 24.95 -24.18 -5.23
N GLU A 156 25.26 -24.88 -6.32
CA GLU A 156 24.72 -26.19 -6.63
C GLU A 156 24.97 -27.15 -5.46
N VAL A 157 23.90 -27.52 -4.74
CA VAL A 157 23.95 -28.51 -3.68
C VAL A 157 24.35 -29.85 -4.30
N ALA A 158 25.56 -30.29 -3.98
CA ALA A 158 26.14 -31.57 -4.38
C ALA A 158 25.13 -32.72 -4.27
N GLN A 159 24.88 -33.36 -5.42
CA GLN A 159 24.00 -34.52 -5.54
C GLN A 159 24.46 -35.65 -4.61
N LYS A 160 23.68 -35.99 -3.59
CA LYS A 160 23.91 -37.18 -2.76
C LYS A 160 23.77 -38.45 -3.62
N LYS A 161 24.90 -39.13 -3.88
CA LYS A 161 24.92 -40.52 -4.40
C LYS A 161 24.09 -41.42 -3.48
N LYS A 162 23.13 -42.16 -4.05
CA LYS A 162 22.40 -43.23 -3.36
C LYS A 162 23.36 -44.41 -3.12
N VAL A 163 23.67 -44.73 -1.87
CA VAL A 163 24.34 -45.98 -1.52
C VAL A 163 23.27 -47.08 -1.40
N GLY A 164 23.48 -48.20 -2.09
CA GLY A 164 22.60 -49.36 -2.08
C GLY A 164 22.58 -50.07 -0.73
N ARG A 165 21.42 -50.61 -0.36
CA ARG A 165 21.24 -51.43 0.84
C ARG A 165 21.76 -52.84 0.59
N HIS A 166 22.87 -53.20 1.23
CA HIS A 166 23.15 -54.59 1.58
C HIS A 166 23.37 -54.69 3.08
N HIS A 167 22.54 -55.53 3.73
CA HIS A 167 22.73 -55.99 5.09
C HIS A 167 23.95 -56.92 5.14
N HIS A 168 24.83 -56.76 6.13
CA HIS A 168 25.43 -57.86 6.89
C HIS A 168 26.04 -57.33 8.21
N SER A 169 25.57 -57.94 9.31
CA SER A 169 26.17 -58.14 10.66
C SER A 169 27.04 -57.08 11.34
N CYS A 170 26.67 -56.85 12.62
CA CYS A 170 27.44 -56.53 13.82
C CYS A 170 28.90 -56.07 13.68
N ASP A 171 29.28 -55.03 14.42
CA ASP A 171 30.21 -55.18 15.54
C ASP A 171 30.28 -53.94 16.43
N ILE A 172 30.68 -54.23 17.68
CA ILE A 172 30.75 -53.43 18.90
C ILE A 172 31.90 -52.41 18.81
N ILE A 173 31.91 -51.39 19.71
CA ILE A 173 33.08 -50.87 20.49
C ILE A 173 32.96 -49.34 20.79
N THR A 174 32.47 -49.06 22.01
CA THR A 174 32.97 -48.19 23.12
C THR A 174 33.61 -46.78 22.97
N ALA A 175 33.43 -46.03 24.08
CA ALA A 175 34.16 -44.87 24.66
C ALA A 175 33.59 -43.47 24.32
N VAL A 176 33.01 -42.65 25.22
CA VAL A 176 33.34 -42.16 26.59
C VAL A 176 34.49 -41.13 26.62
N THR A 177 34.26 -40.04 27.37
CA THR A 177 35.12 -38.88 27.73
C THR A 177 35.19 -37.76 26.68
N SER A 178 35.27 -36.45 26.97
CA SER A 178 35.51 -35.61 28.16
C SER A 178 35.05 -34.19 27.75
N SER A 179 34.21 -33.50 28.53
CA SER A 179 34.58 -32.45 29.51
C SER A 179 35.30 -31.21 28.93
N GLN A 180 34.92 -30.05 29.48
CA GLN A 180 35.48 -28.68 29.35
C GLN A 180 34.85 -27.75 28.31
N LEU A 181 34.64 -26.46 28.55
CA LEU A 181 34.23 -25.61 29.68
C LEU A 181 34.08 -24.20 29.03
N LEU A 182 33.13 -23.40 29.50
CA LEU A 182 32.98 -21.97 29.13
C LEU A 182 34.15 -21.14 29.68
N PRO A 183 34.36 -19.91 29.17
CA PRO A 183 34.11 -18.77 30.07
C PRO A 183 33.40 -17.54 29.46
N VAL A 184 32.75 -16.85 30.39
CA VAL A 184 32.19 -15.48 30.46
C VAL A 184 33.32 -14.45 30.23
N VAL A 185 33.19 -13.19 29.75
CA VAL A 185 32.74 -11.95 30.45
C VAL A 185 32.87 -10.69 29.55
N THR A 186 31.91 -9.76 29.74
CA THR A 186 31.97 -8.25 29.70
C THR A 186 32.31 -7.55 28.35
N SER A 187 31.68 -6.44 27.92
CA SER A 187 31.29 -5.21 28.64
C SER A 187 30.25 -4.35 27.88
N SER A 188 29.53 -3.53 28.66
CA SER A 188 28.38 -2.63 28.44
C SER A 188 28.41 -1.56 27.31
N PRO A 189 27.23 -0.98 26.99
CA PRO A 189 27.01 0.07 25.97
C PRO A 189 27.14 1.51 26.52
N VAL A 190 27.45 2.47 25.66
CA VAL A 190 27.38 3.91 25.97
C VAL A 190 26.47 4.62 24.96
N ALA A 191 25.39 5.19 25.49
CA ALA A 191 24.52 6.15 24.84
C ALA A 191 25.17 7.54 24.83
N LEU A 192 24.96 8.31 23.76
CA LEU A 192 25.19 9.76 23.77
C LEU A 192 24.09 10.45 22.96
N THR A 193 23.14 10.98 23.70
CA THR A 193 22.21 12.03 23.32
C THR A 193 22.94 13.37 23.28
N CYS A 194 22.72 14.17 22.24
CA CYS A 194 22.96 15.62 22.29
C CYS A 194 21.68 16.37 21.90
N PHE A 195 21.31 17.29 22.78
CA PHE A 195 20.14 18.17 22.76
C PHE A 195 20.67 19.59 22.98
N CYS A 196 20.34 20.54 22.09
CA CYS A 196 20.36 22.01 22.30
C CYS A 196 19.90 22.67 20.99
N SER A 197 18.75 23.34 20.84
CA SER A 197 18.18 24.55 21.50
C SER A 197 18.73 25.88 20.98
N SER A 198 18.02 26.49 20.02
CA SER A 198 17.92 27.93 19.68
C SER A 198 16.95 28.05 18.48
N GLY A 199 15.91 28.88 18.35
CA GLY A 199 15.45 30.09 19.02
C GLY A 199 15.27 31.22 17.97
N PHE A 200 14.01 31.64 17.70
CA PHE A 200 13.55 32.85 16.95
C PHE A 200 13.88 32.94 15.43
N THR A 201 13.08 33.47 14.49
CA THR A 201 12.12 34.60 14.44
C THR A 201 10.96 34.37 13.45
N GLU A 202 9.86 35.14 13.63
CA GLU A 202 8.78 35.41 12.67
C GLU A 202 9.29 35.89 11.29
N GLU A 203 8.56 35.59 10.21
CA GLU A 203 8.14 36.58 9.20
C GLU A 203 6.90 36.05 8.44
N ALA A 204 5.95 36.95 8.23
CA ALA A 204 4.74 36.78 7.45
C ALA A 204 5.02 37.12 5.99
N GLU A 205 4.43 36.38 5.05
CA GLU A 205 4.26 36.89 3.68
C GLU A 205 2.91 36.41 3.12
N GLU A 206 2.08 37.41 2.81
CA GLU A 206 0.82 37.31 2.07
C GLU A 206 1.08 36.90 0.62
N ALA A 207 0.27 36.00 0.08
CA ALA A 207 0.16 35.83 -1.36
C ALA A 207 -1.31 35.60 -1.76
N GLU A 208 -1.89 36.67 -2.29
CA GLU A 208 -3.03 36.79 -3.21
C GLU A 208 -3.65 35.49 -3.76
N ALA A 209 -4.94 35.32 -3.48
CA ALA A 209 -5.83 34.42 -4.21
C ALA A 209 -6.78 35.24 -5.10
N ASP A 210 -6.33 35.51 -6.33
CA ASP A 210 -7.16 36.04 -7.41
C ASP A 210 -7.49 34.91 -8.43
N GLY A 211 -8.78 34.63 -8.62
CA GLY A 211 -9.28 33.71 -9.67
C GLY A 211 -10.69 33.15 -9.40
N PRO A 212 -11.58 33.05 -10.41
CA PRO A 212 -12.91 33.68 -10.33
C PRO A 212 -14.01 32.88 -9.63
N ARG A 213 -14.86 33.63 -8.90
CA ARG A 213 -16.20 33.22 -8.46
C ARG A 213 -17.06 32.89 -9.69
N VAL A 214 -17.36 31.62 -9.89
CA VAL A 214 -18.40 31.20 -10.81
C VAL A 214 -19.75 31.55 -10.18
N ASN A 215 -20.38 32.58 -10.72
CA ASN A 215 -21.71 33.06 -10.39
C ASN A 215 -22.74 31.93 -10.44
N ASN A 216 -23.29 31.55 -9.29
CA ASN A 216 -24.51 30.77 -9.20
C ASN A 216 -25.71 31.69 -9.53
N LYS A 217 -25.90 31.96 -10.82
CA LYS A 217 -27.21 32.37 -11.35
C LYS A 217 -28.01 31.09 -11.61
N TYR A 218 -28.77 30.64 -10.64
CA TYR A 218 -30.01 29.93 -10.95
C TYR A 218 -31.15 30.53 -10.15
N PHE A 219 -31.99 31.18 -10.95
CA PHE A 219 -33.22 31.86 -10.60
C PHE A 219 -34.21 30.91 -9.94
N LYS A 220 -34.92 31.49 -8.98
CA LYS A 220 -36.12 31.01 -8.33
C LYS A 220 -37.28 31.15 -9.34
N LEU A 221 -37.99 30.06 -9.58
CA LEU A 221 -39.42 30.02 -9.87
C LEU A 221 -40.01 28.89 -9.04
#